data_AF-A0A2W1URW8-F1
#
_entry.id   AF-A0A2W1URW8-F1
#
_cell.length_a   1.000
_cell.length_b   1.000
_cell.length_c   1.000
_cell.angle_alpha   90.00
_cell.angle_beta   90.00
_cell.angle_gamma   90.00
#
_symmetry.space_group_name_H-M   'P 1'
#
loop_
_entity.id
_entity.type
_entity.pdbx_description
1 polymer ?
#
loop_
_entity_poly.entity_id
_entity_poly.type
_entity_poly.pdbx_seq_one_letter_code
_entity_poly.pdbx_strand_id
1 'polypeptide(L)'
;MTVVMTVGELLAAFRPVAAQMLRPDEFRSARFWVSPHGDWELDHEEDEFIDSSMSVVWEIGGEAQGARSLVEDVDDLPGLLHDLADDLQDFIAESSFAWGELRAIPPVAP
;
A
#
# COMPACT_ATOMS: atom_id res chain seq x y z
N MET A 1 -18.14 8.40 -6.54
CA MET A 1 -17.76 9.08 -7.80
C MET A 1 -16.44 8.44 -8.15
N THR A 2 -16.34 7.64 -9.22
CA THR A 2 -15.15 6.80 -9.44
C THR A 2 -13.88 7.66 -9.51
N VAL A 3 -12.96 7.44 -8.58
CA VAL A 3 -11.68 8.14 -8.53
C VAL A 3 -10.81 7.59 -9.65
N VAL A 4 -10.59 8.38 -10.70
CA VAL A 4 -9.58 8.07 -11.71
C VAL A 4 -8.26 8.64 -11.20
N MET A 5 -7.32 7.76 -10.88
CA MET A 5 -5.99 8.16 -10.41
C MET A 5 -4.90 7.33 -11.07
N THR A 6 -3.71 7.90 -11.20
CA THR A 6 -2.55 7.18 -11.70
C THR A 6 -1.84 6.39 -10.59
N VAL A 7 -0.99 5.44 -10.98
CA VAL A 7 -0.09 4.71 -10.09
C VAL A 7 0.75 5.67 -9.24
N GLY A 8 1.34 6.70 -9.87
CA GLY A 8 2.14 7.71 -9.18
C GLY A 8 1.35 8.50 -8.15
N GLU A 9 0.10 8.88 -8.46
CA GLU A 9 -0.79 9.57 -7.53
C GLU A 9 -1.13 8.69 -6.31
N LEU A 10 -1.39 7.39 -6.54
CA LEU A 10 -1.68 6.43 -5.48
C LEU A 10 -0.48 6.25 -4.55
N LEU A 11 0.71 6.01 -5.11
CA LEU A 11 1.93 5.82 -4.33
C LEU A 11 2.30 7.10 -3.56
N ALA A 12 2.09 8.27 -4.14
CA ALA A 12 2.29 9.56 -3.47
C ALA A 12 1.34 9.74 -2.27
N ALA A 13 0.08 9.33 -2.42
CA ALA A 13 -0.92 9.39 -1.35
C ALA A 13 -0.68 8.33 -0.24
N PHE A 14 -0.20 7.13 -0.60
CA PHE A 14 0.03 6.04 0.34
C PHE A 14 1.32 6.20 1.15
N ARG A 15 2.39 6.75 0.58
CA ARG A 15 3.69 6.92 1.27
C ARG A 15 3.58 7.60 2.65
N PRO A 16 2.83 8.70 2.83
CA PRO A 16 2.62 9.31 4.15
C PRO A 16 1.88 8.43 5.16
N VAL A 17 1.00 7.54 4.70
CA VAL A 17 0.29 6.56 5.55
C VAL A 17 1.29 5.52 6.05
N ALA A 18 2.05 4.92 5.14
CA ALA A 18 3.09 3.94 5.48
C ALA A 18 4.17 4.53 6.40
N ALA A 19 4.56 5.79 6.20
CA ALA A 19 5.54 6.50 7.05
C ALA A 19 5.09 6.68 8.51
N GLN A 20 3.78 6.71 8.76
CA GLN A 20 3.22 6.82 10.12
C GLN A 20 3.12 5.45 10.81
N MET A 21 2.94 4.38 10.04
CA MET A 21 2.82 3.02 10.57
C MET A 21 4.18 2.37 10.83
N LEU A 22 5.15 2.64 9.96
CA LEU A 22 6.50 2.10 10.02
C LEU A 22 7.43 2.95 10.88
N ARG A 23 8.42 2.31 11.50
CA ARG A 23 9.52 3.00 12.17
C ARG A 23 10.39 3.72 11.14
N PRO A 24 11.14 4.77 11.53
CA PRO A 24 11.94 5.54 10.58
C PRO A 24 12.99 4.73 9.81
N ASP A 25 13.52 3.66 10.38
CA ASP A 25 14.45 2.73 9.75
C ASP A 25 13.75 1.73 8.82
N GLU A 26 12.61 1.16 9.25
CA GLU A 26 11.73 0.30 8.43
C GLU A 26 11.27 1.05 7.17
N PHE A 27 10.80 2.29 7.32
CA PHE A 27 10.34 3.11 6.19
C PHE A 27 11.48 3.50 5.25
N ARG A 28 12.69 3.73 5.76
CA ARG A 28 13.83 4.14 4.93
C ARG A 28 14.29 3.02 3.98
N SER A 29 14.17 1.76 4.41
CA SER A 29 14.49 0.60 3.58
C SER A 29 13.31 0.10 2.75
N ALA A 30 12.10 0.61 3.00
CA ALA A 30 10.89 0.18 2.32
C ALA A 30 10.87 0.57 0.83
N ARG A 31 10.37 -0.35 0.00
CA ARG A 31 10.00 -0.10 -1.39
C ARG A 31 8.50 -0.27 -1.53
N PHE A 32 7.88 0.57 -2.37
CA PHE A 32 6.45 0.52 -2.68
C PHE A 32 6.30 0.66 -4.19
N TRP A 33 5.47 -0.19 -4.78
CA TRP A 33 5.17 -0.17 -6.21
C TRP A 33 3.75 -0.70 -6.48
N VAL A 34 3.31 -0.64 -7.73
CA VAL A 34 2.03 -1.23 -8.16
C VAL A 34 2.33 -2.34 -9.15
N SER A 35 1.68 -3.49 -8.96
CA SER A 35 1.90 -4.69 -9.77
C SER A 35 0.57 -5.35 -10.13
N PRO A 36 0.49 -6.18 -11.18
CA PRO A 36 -0.65 -7.05 -11.39
C PRO A 36 -0.91 -7.92 -10.15
N HIS A 37 -2.18 -8.08 -9.80
CA HIS A 37 -2.58 -8.86 -8.65
C HIS A 37 -2.14 -10.32 -8.80
N GLY A 38 -1.32 -10.81 -7.86
CA GLY A 38 -0.79 -12.17 -7.86
C GLY A 38 0.53 -12.35 -8.63
N ASP A 39 1.07 -11.31 -9.25
CA ASP A 39 2.40 -11.31 -9.85
C ASP A 39 3.16 -10.09 -9.34
N TRP A 40 4.04 -10.26 -8.36
CA TRP A 40 4.72 -9.15 -7.67
C TRP A 40 6.07 -8.76 -8.28
N GLU A 41 6.51 -9.46 -9.33
CA GLU A 41 7.80 -9.20 -9.99
C GLU A 41 7.74 -8.03 -10.99
N LEU A 42 6.53 -7.57 -11.31
CA LEU A 42 6.28 -6.51 -12.28
C LEU A 42 6.07 -5.17 -11.56
N ASP A 43 6.28 -4.08 -12.29
CA ASP A 43 6.10 -2.72 -11.80
C ASP A 43 5.42 -1.90 -12.90
N HIS A 44 4.26 -1.33 -12.59
CA HIS A 44 3.52 -0.46 -13.50
C HIS A 44 4.14 0.94 -13.56
N GLU A 45 4.06 1.58 -14.74
CA GLU A 45 4.56 2.94 -14.92
C GLU A 45 3.71 3.95 -14.13
N GLU A 46 4.34 5.02 -13.63
CA GLU A 46 3.68 5.99 -12.73
C GLU A 46 2.49 6.73 -13.38
N ASP A 47 2.43 6.82 -14.70
CA ASP A 47 1.37 7.46 -15.48
C ASP A 47 0.24 6.50 -15.90
N GLU A 48 0.37 5.20 -15.63
CA GLU A 48 -0.72 4.24 -15.82
C GLU A 48 -1.87 4.51 -14.85
N PHE A 49 -3.11 4.31 -15.31
CA PHE A 49 -4.30 4.40 -14.47
C PHE A 49 -4.48 3.11 -13.68
N ILE A 50 -4.83 3.24 -12.41
CA ILE A 50 -5.14 2.08 -11.58
C ILE A 50 -6.45 1.43 -12.02
N ASP A 51 -6.48 0.10 -11.97
CA ASP A 51 -7.71 -0.69 -12.12
C ASP A 51 -7.69 -1.90 -11.16
N SER A 52 -8.74 -2.72 -11.17
CA SER A 52 -8.85 -3.83 -10.23
C SER A 52 -7.95 -5.01 -10.47
N SER A 53 -7.30 -5.07 -11.62
CA SER A 53 -6.30 -6.09 -11.88
C SER A 53 -4.98 -5.82 -11.15
N MET A 54 -4.83 -4.67 -10.49
CA MET A 54 -3.59 -4.23 -9.86
C MET A 54 -3.62 -4.38 -8.32
N SER A 55 -2.45 -4.26 -7.68
CA SER A 55 -2.27 -4.24 -6.22
C SER A 55 -1.09 -3.35 -5.86
N VAL A 56 -1.18 -2.65 -4.73
CA VAL A 56 0.01 -2.02 -4.13
C VAL A 56 0.84 -3.10 -3.48
N VAL A 57 2.14 -3.10 -3.76
CA VAL A 57 3.10 -4.06 -3.23
C VAL A 57 4.15 -3.30 -2.43
N TRP A 58 4.64 -3.94 -1.37
CA TRP A 58 5.73 -3.43 -0.56
C TRP A 58 6.79 -4.48 -0.29
N GLU A 59 8.03 -4.01 -0.13
CA GLU A 59 9.16 -4.79 0.39
C GLU A 59 9.72 -4.04 1.60
N ILE A 60 9.66 -4.65 2.78
CA ILE A 60 10.08 -4.05 4.04
C ILE A 60 10.85 -5.11 4.83
N GLY A 61 12.05 -4.74 5.32
CA GLY A 61 12.88 -5.69 6.07
C GLY A 61 13.34 -6.92 5.27
N GLY A 62 13.28 -6.87 3.94
CA GLY A 62 13.59 -8.00 3.04
C GLY A 62 12.43 -8.98 2.83
N GLU A 63 11.24 -8.66 3.35
CA GLU A 63 10.00 -9.42 3.13
C GLU A 63 9.08 -8.63 2.19
N ALA A 64 8.51 -9.29 1.19
CA ALA A 64 7.62 -8.67 0.20
C ALA A 64 6.20 -9.22 0.30
N GLN A 65 5.20 -8.33 0.22
CA GLN A 65 3.79 -8.68 0.18
C GLN A 65 2.99 -7.62 -0.57
N GLY A 66 1.89 -8.05 -1.19
CA GLY A 66 0.91 -7.16 -1.80
C GLY A 66 -0.33 -6.97 -0.93
N ALA A 67 -0.97 -5.83 -1.08
CA ALA A 67 -2.34 -5.62 -0.67
C ALA A 67 -3.28 -6.57 -1.43
N ARG A 68 -4.53 -6.63 -0.99
CA ARG A 68 -5.63 -7.16 -1.79
C ARG A 68 -5.74 -6.40 -3.12
N SER A 69 -6.37 -7.03 -4.11
CA SER A 69 -6.65 -6.40 -5.40
C SER A 69 -7.34 -5.05 -5.17
N LEU A 70 -6.87 -4.03 -5.90
CA LEU A 70 -7.50 -2.71 -5.88
C LEU A 70 -8.96 -2.89 -6.33
N VAL A 71 -9.91 -2.23 -5.68
CA VAL A 71 -11.32 -2.40 -6.02
C VAL A 71 -11.67 -1.47 -7.19
N GLU A 72 -12.45 -1.91 -8.18
CA GLU A 72 -12.90 -1.02 -9.28
C GLU A 72 -13.73 0.17 -8.75
N ASP A 73 -14.43 -0.05 -7.64
CA ASP A 73 -15.31 0.91 -6.99
C ASP A 73 -14.69 1.45 -5.69
N VAL A 74 -13.59 2.19 -5.82
CA VAL A 74 -13.14 3.08 -4.74
C VAL A 74 -14.14 4.23 -4.63
N ASP A 75 -14.98 4.18 -3.60
CA ASP A 75 -15.97 5.23 -3.33
C ASP A 75 -15.30 6.60 -3.14
N ASP A 76 -14.13 6.62 -2.48
CA ASP A 76 -13.23 7.75 -2.31
C ASP A 76 -11.78 7.33 -1.93
N LEU A 77 -10.81 8.23 -2.15
CA LEU A 77 -9.39 7.99 -1.84
C LEU A 77 -9.12 7.68 -0.36
N PRO A 78 -9.76 8.34 0.63
CA PRO A 78 -9.59 7.98 2.03
C PRO A 78 -9.94 6.52 2.35
N GLY A 79 -11.04 5.98 1.80
CA GLY A 79 -11.42 4.58 1.95
C GLY A 79 -10.35 3.63 1.42
N LEU A 80 -9.84 3.89 0.21
CA LEU A 80 -8.74 3.11 -0.37
C LEU A 80 -7.47 3.14 0.50
N LEU A 81 -7.09 4.32 0.98
CA LEU A 81 -5.91 4.47 1.84
C LEU A 81 -6.08 3.77 3.20
N HIS A 82 -7.31 3.69 3.70
CA HIS A 82 -7.63 2.93 4.91
C HIS A 82 -7.45 1.43 4.68
N ASP A 83 -8.01 0.89 3.59
CA ASP A 83 -7.89 -0.53 3.26
C ASP A 83 -6.41 -0.94 3.03
N LEU A 84 -5.62 -0.08 2.37
CA LEU A 84 -4.18 -0.29 2.23
C LEU A 84 -3.43 -0.25 3.57
N ALA A 85 -3.86 0.61 4.50
CA ALA A 85 -3.27 0.68 5.83
C ALA A 85 -3.62 -0.56 6.68
N ASP A 86 -4.83 -1.09 6.54
CA ASP A 86 -5.28 -2.33 7.17
C ASP A 86 -4.47 -3.53 6.67
N ASP A 87 -4.32 -3.67 5.35
CA ASP A 87 -3.49 -4.73 4.75
C ASP A 87 -2.00 -4.62 5.16
N LEU A 88 -1.48 -3.38 5.26
CA LEU A 88 -0.11 -3.15 5.76
C LEU A 88 0.01 -3.53 7.25
N GLN A 89 -1.02 -3.27 8.05
CA GLN A 89 -1.03 -3.65 9.47
C GLN A 89 -0.98 -5.18 9.62
N ASP A 90 -1.76 -5.92 8.84
CA ASP A 90 -1.73 -7.37 8.86
C ASP A 90 -0.34 -7.90 8.49
N PHE A 91 0.28 -7.35 7.43
CA PHE A 91 1.65 -7.69 7.07
C PHE A 91 2.65 -7.42 8.22
N ILE A 92 2.58 -6.27 8.88
CA ILE A 92 3.46 -5.96 10.03
C ILE A 92 3.23 -6.94 11.19
N ALA A 93 1.98 -7.33 11.45
CA ALA A 93 1.65 -8.27 12.51
C ALA A 93 2.12 -9.71 12.19
N GLU A 94 2.27 -10.06 10.91
CA GLU A 94 2.70 -11.40 10.49
C GLU A 94 4.20 -11.48 10.16
N SER A 95 4.87 -10.34 9.98
CA SER A 95 6.27 -10.30 9.56
C SER A 95 7.26 -10.64 10.67
N SER A 96 8.40 -11.18 10.26
CA SER A 96 9.48 -11.52 11.18
C SER A 96 10.24 -10.28 11.67
N PHE A 97 10.29 -9.21 10.88
CA PHE A 97 10.99 -7.97 11.26
C PHE A 97 10.28 -7.21 12.40
N ALA A 98 8.95 -7.27 12.46
CA ALA A 98 8.16 -6.52 13.43
C ALA A 98 7.68 -7.35 14.62
N TRP A 99 7.93 -8.67 14.65
CA TRP A 99 7.67 -9.55 15.79
C TRP A 99 6.21 -9.51 16.31
N GLY A 100 5.23 -9.36 15.43
CA GLY A 100 3.81 -9.35 15.82
C GLY A 100 3.31 -8.03 16.39
N GLU A 101 3.96 -6.91 16.08
CA GLU A 101 3.53 -5.61 16.56
C GLU A 101 2.22 -5.12 15.91
N LEU A 102 1.31 -4.61 16.74
CA LEU A 102 0.12 -3.88 16.29
C LEU A 102 0.42 -2.38 16.21
N ARG A 103 0.30 -1.79 15.02
CA ARG A 103 0.47 -0.36 14.76
C ARG A 103 -0.90 0.31 14.58
N ALA A 104 -0.96 1.58 14.91
CA ALA A 104 -2.19 2.35 14.74
C ALA A 104 -2.38 2.68 13.26
N ILE A 105 -3.54 2.35 12.71
CA ILE A 105 -3.96 2.85 11.40
C ILE A 105 -4.15 4.37 11.52
N PRO A 106 -3.40 5.20 10.77
CA PRO A 106 -3.49 6.64 10.88
C PRO A 106 -4.84 7.14 10.35
N PRO A 107 -5.34 8.28 10.86
CA PRO A 107 -6.49 8.93 10.27
C PRO A 107 -6.15 9.37 8.85
N VAL A 108 -6.86 8.81 7.88
CA VAL A 108 -6.85 9.26 6.49
C VAL A 108 -7.72 10.50 6.40
N ALA A 109 -7.08 11.66 6.21
CA ALA A 109 -7.79 12.93 6.08
C ALA A 109 -8.64 12.95 4.79
N PRO A 110 -9.84 13.54 4.82
CA PRO A 110 -10.69 13.71 3.64
C PRO A 110 -10.10 14.69 2.62
#